data_AF-A0A2P6TI95-F1
#
_entry.id   AF-A0A2P6TI95-F1
#
_cell.length_a   1.000
_cell.length_b   1.000
_cell.length_c   1.000
_cell.angle_alpha   90.00
_cell.angle_beta   90.00
_cell.angle_gamma   90.00
#
_symmetry.space_group_name_H-M   'P 1'
#
loop_
_entity.id
_entity.type
_entity.pdbx_description
1 polymer ?
#
loop_
_entity_poly.entity_id
_entity_poly.type
_entity_poly.pdbx_seq_one_letter_code
_entity_poly.pdbx_strand_id
1 'polypeptide(L)'
;MPCPARPGLLACALLLACLASVKAQGLSPPWWVTWDFFQAALRSDRCLNVSELAPLPRKTEFRFNITVCADAPEDKLVGLATFLTVRYDFGGQLFSSKVLDSRGKAVRPMMVKDGEQAMKLAGAALQGNHYFERTAVSSPLPCIDFYWVIFKPEIAQIWIDNLADLYGNINLLAADLFARVFRLEQFGVRATTLKFKDMASQPEGQPSAYV
;
A
#
# COMPACT_ATOMS: atom_id res chain seq x y z
N MET A 1 28.17 -33.07 -74.56
CA MET A 1 27.35 -32.86 -73.35
C MET A 1 28.28 -32.51 -72.20
N PRO A 2 28.36 -31.25 -71.75
CA PRO A 2 29.21 -30.86 -70.63
C PRO A 2 28.48 -30.97 -69.29
N CYS A 3 29.24 -31.40 -68.29
CA CYS A 3 28.86 -31.61 -66.89
C CYS A 3 28.70 -30.25 -66.17
N PRO A 4 27.69 -30.02 -65.32
CA PRO A 4 27.57 -28.76 -64.60
C PRO A 4 28.48 -28.73 -63.36
N ALA A 5 29.19 -27.61 -63.23
CA ALA A 5 30.02 -27.27 -62.08
C ALA A 5 29.17 -27.05 -60.81
N ARG A 6 29.64 -27.59 -59.68
CA ARG A 6 29.14 -27.25 -58.34
C ARG A 6 29.78 -25.94 -57.87
N PRO A 7 29.01 -24.91 -57.46
CA PRO A 7 29.55 -23.85 -56.63
C PRO A 7 29.50 -24.30 -55.17
N GLY A 8 30.67 -24.54 -54.60
CA GLY A 8 30.85 -24.68 -53.16
C GLY A 8 31.11 -23.31 -52.52
N LEU A 9 30.68 -23.20 -51.26
CA LEU A 9 31.20 -22.31 -50.23
C LEU A 9 31.04 -20.80 -50.44
N LEU A 10 30.00 -20.23 -49.81
CA LEU A 10 30.08 -18.94 -49.12
C LEU A 10 28.82 -18.73 -48.28
N ALA A 11 28.77 -19.40 -47.12
CA ALA A 11 27.75 -19.18 -46.10
C ALA A 11 28.41 -19.22 -44.71
N CYS A 12 29.24 -18.22 -44.38
CA CYS A 12 29.72 -18.04 -43.01
C CYS A 12 30.35 -16.64 -42.80
N ALA A 13 29.59 -15.59 -43.11
CA ALA A 13 29.92 -14.25 -42.65
C ALA A 13 28.62 -13.53 -42.32
N LEU A 14 28.57 -12.87 -41.16
CA LEU A 14 27.45 -12.08 -40.59
C LEU A 14 26.53 -12.82 -39.61
N LEU A 15 27.11 -13.35 -38.53
CA LEU A 15 26.42 -13.55 -37.25
C LEU A 15 27.23 -12.95 -36.08
N LEU A 16 27.99 -11.87 -36.36
CA LEU A 16 28.61 -11.06 -35.31
C LEU A 16 27.92 -9.70 -35.21
N ALA A 17 27.66 -9.31 -33.96
CA ALA A 17 27.24 -7.99 -33.49
C ALA A 17 25.73 -7.69 -33.49
N CYS A 18 24.96 -8.50 -32.74
CA CYS A 18 23.86 -7.96 -31.93
C CYS A 18 24.10 -8.34 -30.46
N LEU A 19 25.26 -8.00 -29.91
CA LEU A 19 25.41 -7.82 -28.46
C LEU A 19 24.76 -6.48 -28.14
N ALA A 20 23.43 -6.46 -28.07
CA ALA A 20 22.75 -5.38 -27.38
C ALA A 20 23.37 -5.31 -25.99
N SER A 21 23.96 -4.15 -25.66
CA SER A 21 24.41 -3.87 -24.30
C SER A 21 23.18 -4.02 -23.41
N VAL A 22 23.07 -5.16 -22.73
CA VAL A 22 22.13 -5.34 -21.63
C VAL A 22 22.61 -4.34 -20.59
N LYS A 23 22.02 -3.15 -20.57
CA LYS A 23 22.16 -2.24 -19.44
C LYS A 23 21.81 -3.09 -18.22
N ALA A 24 22.76 -3.26 -17.31
CA ALA A 24 22.49 -3.86 -16.02
C ALA A 24 21.27 -3.11 -15.46
N GLN A 25 20.13 -3.80 -15.39
CA GLN A 25 18.92 -3.25 -14.80
C GLN A 25 19.28 -3.02 -13.33
N GLY A 26 19.57 -1.77 -12.99
CA GLY A 26 19.96 -1.42 -11.63
C GLY A 26 18.82 -1.74 -10.69
N LEU A 27 19.13 -2.35 -9.55
CA LEU A 27 18.11 -2.64 -8.54
C LEU A 27 17.38 -1.36 -8.15
N SER A 28 16.07 -1.47 -7.95
CA SER A 28 15.30 -0.36 -7.39
C SER A 28 15.91 0.10 -6.05
N PRO A 29 15.91 1.40 -5.74
CA PRO A 29 16.38 1.87 -4.45
C PRO A 29 15.55 1.28 -3.30
N PRO A 30 16.12 1.08 -2.10
CA PRO A 30 15.44 0.41 -1.00
C PRO A 30 14.16 1.11 -0.51
N TRP A 31 14.00 2.42 -0.71
CA TRP A 31 12.78 3.14 -0.36
C TRP A 31 11.62 2.90 -1.33
N TRP A 32 11.88 2.29 -2.49
CA TRP A 32 10.88 2.00 -3.52
C TRP A 32 9.82 1.02 -3.03
N VAL A 33 10.22 0.03 -2.21
CA VAL A 33 9.29 -0.93 -1.59
C VAL A 33 8.20 -0.25 -0.77
N THR A 34 8.51 0.89 -0.16
CA THR A 34 7.52 1.67 0.60
C THR A 34 6.42 2.15 -0.34
N TRP A 35 6.77 2.70 -1.50
CA TRP A 35 5.78 3.12 -2.51
C TRP A 35 4.95 1.93 -3.00
N ASP A 36 5.55 0.76 -3.19
CA ASP A 36 4.82 -0.46 -3.59
C ASP A 36 3.79 -0.90 -2.54
N PHE A 37 4.10 -0.75 -1.23
CA PHE A 37 3.11 -0.95 -0.17
C PHE A 37 1.93 0.02 -0.28
N PHE A 38 2.16 1.30 -0.56
CA PHE A 38 1.08 2.27 -0.79
C PHE A 38 0.24 1.90 -2.01
N GLN A 39 0.89 1.50 -3.11
CA GLN A 39 0.16 1.09 -4.31
C GLN A 39 -0.71 -0.14 -4.04
N ALA A 40 -0.16 -1.17 -3.41
CA ALA A 40 -0.88 -2.40 -3.10
C ALA A 40 -2.08 -2.16 -2.16
N ALA A 41 -1.90 -1.30 -1.15
CA ALA A 41 -2.95 -0.96 -0.22
C ALA A 41 -4.06 -0.14 -0.89
N LEU A 42 -3.69 0.93 -1.61
CA LEU A 42 -4.63 1.95 -2.06
C LEU A 42 -5.29 1.63 -3.40
N ARG A 43 -4.61 0.95 -4.34
CA ARG A 43 -5.19 0.63 -5.66
C ARG A 43 -6.31 -0.40 -5.62
N SER A 44 -6.47 -1.09 -4.50
CA SER A 44 -7.62 -1.97 -4.25
C SER A 44 -8.94 -1.20 -4.08
N ASP A 45 -8.86 0.10 -3.81
CA ASP A 45 -10.00 1.01 -3.84
C ASP A 45 -10.08 1.67 -5.23
N ARG A 46 -11.17 1.37 -5.95
CA ARG A 46 -11.39 1.89 -7.32
C ARG A 46 -11.44 3.41 -7.39
N CYS A 47 -11.69 4.06 -6.26
CA CYS A 47 -11.81 5.49 -6.18
C CYS A 47 -10.50 6.21 -5.85
N LEU A 48 -9.44 5.46 -5.57
CA LEU A 48 -8.12 6.01 -5.28
C LEU A 48 -7.18 5.78 -6.46
N ASN A 49 -6.40 6.81 -6.76
CA ASN A 49 -5.29 6.70 -7.68
C ASN A 49 -4.02 7.22 -7.02
N VAL A 50 -2.94 6.45 -7.16
CA VAL A 50 -1.62 6.74 -6.60
C VAL A 50 -0.72 7.10 -7.77
N SER A 51 -0.19 8.32 -7.78
CA SER A 51 0.72 8.75 -8.83
C SER A 51 2.04 7.98 -8.75
N GLU A 52 2.79 8.05 -9.85
CA GLU A 52 4.18 7.62 -9.84
C GLU A 52 5.00 8.41 -8.82
N LEU A 53 6.06 7.77 -8.33
CA LEU A 53 7.02 8.39 -7.44
C LEU A 53 7.92 9.34 -8.24
N ALA A 54 7.80 10.64 -7.96
CA ALA A 54 8.57 11.66 -8.67
C ALA A 54 9.64 12.30 -7.75
N PRO A 55 10.85 12.55 -8.26
CA PRO A 55 11.83 13.37 -7.54
C PRO A 55 11.37 14.82 -7.51
N LEU A 56 11.58 15.49 -6.38
CA LEU A 56 11.38 16.93 -6.24
C LEU A 56 12.66 17.70 -6.60
N PRO A 57 12.58 19.03 -6.80
CA PRO A 57 13.74 19.85 -7.15
C PRO A 57 14.90 19.74 -6.14
N ARG A 58 14.60 19.41 -4.88
CA ARG A 58 15.61 18.99 -3.90
C ARG A 58 15.96 17.53 -4.18
N LYS A 59 17.19 17.28 -4.64
CA LYS A 59 17.71 15.98 -5.12
C LYS A 59 17.59 14.79 -4.13
N THR A 60 17.09 15.03 -2.92
CA THR A 60 16.92 14.02 -1.88
C THR A 60 15.48 13.87 -1.40
N GLU A 61 14.49 14.43 -2.10
CA GLU A 61 13.08 14.28 -1.74
C GLU A 61 12.29 13.65 -2.89
N PHE A 62 11.55 12.60 -2.58
CA PHE A 62 10.62 11.93 -3.47
C PHE A 62 9.18 12.15 -2.99
N ARG A 63 8.27 12.31 -3.93
CA ARG A 63 6.85 12.47 -3.63
C ARG A 63 5.96 11.71 -4.61
N PHE A 64 4.90 11.16 -4.07
CA PHE A 64 3.75 10.72 -4.83
C PHE A 64 2.47 11.35 -4.28
N ASN A 65 1.46 11.47 -5.12
CA ASN A 65 0.18 12.03 -4.78
C ASN A 65 -0.88 10.92 -4.77
N ILE A 66 -1.86 11.07 -3.88
CA ILE A 66 -3.03 10.22 -3.78
C ILE A 66 -4.22 11.10 -4.16
N THR A 67 -4.86 10.79 -5.28
CA THR A 67 -6.06 11.47 -5.74
C THR A 67 -7.28 10.59 -5.50
N VAL A 68 -8.41 11.22 -5.20
CA VAL A 68 -9.68 10.55 -4.91
C VAL A 68 -10.72 10.96 -5.98
N CYS A 69 -11.75 10.15 -6.24
CA CYS A 69 -12.85 10.56 -7.14
C CYS A 69 -13.49 11.88 -6.73
N ALA A 70 -14.14 12.51 -7.70
CA ALA A 70 -14.83 13.79 -7.51
C ALA A 70 -16.01 13.74 -6.53
N ASP A 71 -16.67 12.60 -6.41
CA ASP A 71 -17.85 12.35 -5.59
C ASP A 71 -17.53 11.74 -4.22
N ALA A 72 -16.24 11.56 -3.89
CA ALA A 72 -15.87 10.98 -2.62
C ALA A 72 -16.22 11.91 -1.44
N PRO A 73 -16.72 11.36 -0.32
CA PRO A 73 -17.11 12.15 0.83
C PRO A 73 -15.89 12.82 1.48
N GLU A 74 -16.09 14.01 2.05
CA GLU A 74 -15.02 14.80 2.67
C GLU A 74 -14.29 14.01 3.78
N ASP A 75 -15.02 13.26 4.60
CA ASP A 75 -14.46 12.44 5.67
C ASP A 75 -13.46 11.39 5.14
N LYS A 76 -13.69 10.85 3.94
CA LYS A 76 -12.74 9.93 3.30
C LYS A 76 -11.46 10.65 2.93
N LEU A 77 -11.55 11.83 2.30
CA LEU A 77 -10.37 12.63 1.94
C LEU A 77 -9.57 13.03 3.18
N VAL A 78 -10.26 13.52 4.22
CA VAL A 78 -9.63 13.95 5.48
C VAL A 78 -9.00 12.75 6.19
N GLY A 79 -9.66 11.60 6.20
CA GLY A 79 -9.10 10.39 6.82
C GLY A 79 -7.88 9.87 6.09
N LEU A 80 -7.93 9.79 4.76
CA LEU A 80 -6.76 9.49 3.94
C LEU A 80 -5.63 10.48 4.22
N ALA A 81 -5.89 11.78 4.25
CA ALA A 81 -4.87 12.78 4.53
C ALA A 81 -4.28 12.63 5.94
N THR A 82 -5.09 12.24 6.91
CA THR A 82 -4.67 12.06 8.32
C THR A 82 -3.74 10.86 8.48
N PHE A 83 -4.09 9.71 7.91
CA PHE A 83 -3.31 8.48 8.10
C PHE A 83 -2.19 8.30 7.08
N LEU A 84 -2.39 8.78 5.85
CA LEU A 84 -1.49 8.52 4.73
C LEU A 84 -0.49 9.63 4.47
N THR A 85 -0.59 10.80 5.12
CA THR A 85 0.44 11.84 4.97
C THR A 85 1.71 11.36 5.67
N VAL A 86 2.62 10.82 4.87
CA VAL A 86 3.88 10.26 5.33
C VAL A 86 4.99 11.22 4.99
N ARG A 87 5.90 11.35 5.96
CA ARG A 87 7.27 11.82 5.78
C ARG A 87 8.15 10.79 6.42
N TYR A 88 8.96 10.15 5.61
CA TYR A 88 9.85 9.08 6.04
C TYR A 88 11.25 9.39 5.55
N ASP A 89 12.21 9.44 6.46
CA ASP A 89 13.62 9.63 6.13
C ASP A 89 14.29 8.27 6.07
N PHE A 90 14.85 7.95 4.90
CA PHE A 90 15.66 6.77 4.67
C PHE A 90 17.09 7.18 4.32
N GLY A 91 17.95 7.27 5.33
CA GLY A 91 19.38 7.58 5.13
C GLY A 91 19.64 8.94 4.47
N GLY A 92 18.83 9.96 4.77
CA GLY A 92 18.91 11.30 4.18
C GLY A 92 18.04 11.49 2.94
N GLN A 93 17.33 10.45 2.48
CA GLN A 93 16.33 10.52 1.42
C GLN A 93 14.94 10.67 2.03
N LEU A 94 14.27 11.79 1.76
CA LEU A 94 12.93 12.07 2.26
C LEU A 94 11.87 11.55 1.29
N PHE A 95 11.11 10.56 1.72
CA PHE A 95 9.94 10.06 1.02
C PHE A 95 8.67 10.71 1.59
N SER A 96 7.85 11.29 0.73
CA SER A 96 6.62 11.97 1.15
C SER A 96 5.41 11.62 0.29
N SER A 97 4.23 11.75 0.88
CA SER A 97 2.95 11.60 0.19
C SER A 97 2.08 12.84 0.40
N LYS A 98 1.15 13.07 -0.53
CA LYS A 98 0.09 14.08 -0.38
C LYS A 98 -1.24 13.55 -0.88
N VAL A 99 -2.29 13.80 -0.12
CA VAL A 99 -3.66 13.56 -0.57
C VAL A 99 -4.19 14.84 -1.23
N LEU A 100 -4.73 14.72 -2.44
CA LEU A 100 -5.28 15.81 -3.22
C LEU A 100 -6.79 15.63 -3.40
N ASP A 101 -7.53 16.74 -3.32
CA ASP A 101 -8.94 16.77 -3.70
C ASP A 101 -9.12 16.70 -5.22
N SER A 102 -10.37 16.63 -5.68
CA SER A 102 -10.73 16.58 -7.10
C SER A 102 -10.32 17.81 -7.91
N ARG A 103 -9.95 18.91 -7.24
CA ARG A 103 -9.42 20.14 -7.84
C ARG A 103 -7.89 20.19 -7.78
N GLY A 104 -7.24 19.12 -7.33
CA GLY A 104 -5.79 19.04 -7.16
C GLY A 104 -5.25 19.79 -5.94
N LYS A 105 -6.12 20.26 -5.03
CA LYS A 105 -5.71 20.96 -3.82
C LYS A 105 -5.33 19.94 -2.75
N ALA A 106 -4.20 20.17 -2.08
CA ALA A 106 -3.78 19.34 -0.96
C ALA A 106 -4.80 19.40 0.20
N VAL A 107 -5.25 18.24 0.63
CA VAL A 107 -6.14 18.08 1.79
C VAL A 107 -5.29 18.19 3.06
N ARG A 108 -5.78 18.94 4.04
CA ARG A 108 -5.08 19.13 5.30
C ARG A 108 -5.40 17.95 6.25
N PRO A 109 -4.39 17.30 6.85
CA PRO A 109 -4.61 16.31 7.91
C PRO A 109 -5.40 16.89 9.08
N MET A 110 -6.28 16.09 9.68
CA MET A 110 -6.99 16.45 10.90
C MET A 110 -6.13 16.09 12.12
N MET A 111 -6.23 16.89 13.19
CA MET A 111 -5.72 16.47 14.49
C MET A 111 -6.77 15.58 15.17
N VAL A 112 -6.41 14.30 15.34
CA VAL A 112 -7.24 13.31 16.04
C VAL A 112 -7.18 13.57 17.53
N LYS A 113 -8.34 13.57 18.20
CA LYS A 113 -8.48 13.79 19.65
C LYS A 113 -8.36 12.50 20.46
N ASP A 114 -8.93 11.42 19.95
CA ASP A 114 -9.05 10.14 20.64
C ASP A 114 -9.16 8.97 19.65
N GLY A 115 -9.08 7.74 20.19
CA GLY A 115 -9.13 6.51 19.40
C GLY A 115 -10.48 6.28 18.70
N GLU A 116 -11.59 6.74 19.27
CA GLU A 116 -12.90 6.62 18.65
C GLU A 116 -12.99 7.47 17.38
N GLN A 117 -12.51 8.71 17.45
CA GLN A 117 -12.44 9.61 16.31
C GLN A 117 -11.51 9.04 15.24
N ALA A 118 -10.34 8.52 15.62
CA ALA A 118 -9.44 7.88 14.66
C ALA A 118 -10.07 6.65 14.00
N MET A 119 -10.79 5.82 14.75
CA MET A 119 -11.45 4.64 14.21
C MET A 119 -12.53 5.02 13.19
N LYS A 120 -13.40 5.99 13.53
CA LYS A 120 -14.44 6.49 12.61
C LYS A 120 -13.81 7.05 11.33
N LEU A 121 -12.76 7.85 11.49
CA LEU A 121 -12.04 8.46 10.38
C LEU A 121 -11.32 7.41 9.51
N ALA A 122 -10.76 6.37 10.11
CA ALA A 122 -10.13 5.26 9.40
C ALA A 122 -11.16 4.46 8.60
N GLY A 123 -12.34 4.21 9.19
CA GLY A 123 -13.46 3.58 8.49
C GLY A 123 -13.91 4.38 7.28
N ALA A 124 -14.03 5.71 7.40
CA ALA A 124 -14.35 6.59 6.27
C ALA A 124 -13.25 6.57 5.19
N ALA A 125 -11.98 6.60 5.58
CA ALA A 125 -10.84 6.56 4.66
C ALA A 125 -10.79 5.26 3.84
N LEU A 126 -11.12 4.13 4.47
CA LEU A 126 -11.05 2.79 3.91
C LEU A 126 -12.34 2.35 3.21
N GLN A 127 -13.39 3.16 3.24
CA GLN A 127 -14.67 2.82 2.61
C GLN A 127 -14.50 2.60 1.11
N GLY A 128 -14.86 1.42 0.61
CA GLY A 128 -14.70 1.04 -0.80
C GLY A 128 -13.37 0.34 -1.12
N ASN A 129 -12.46 0.23 -0.14
CA ASN A 129 -11.27 -0.59 -0.26
C ASN A 129 -11.62 -2.09 -0.16
N HIS A 130 -11.07 -2.91 -1.05
CA HIS A 130 -11.39 -4.34 -1.11
C HIS A 130 -11.08 -5.09 0.19
N TYR A 131 -9.99 -4.74 0.86
CA TYR A 131 -9.50 -5.43 2.05
C TYR A 131 -10.24 -5.04 3.33
N PHE A 132 -10.87 -3.87 3.35
CA PHE A 132 -11.56 -3.36 4.52
C PHE A 132 -12.89 -4.09 4.73
N GLU A 133 -13.12 -4.57 5.96
CA GLU A 133 -14.37 -5.23 6.33
C GLU A 133 -15.25 -4.30 7.17
N ARG A 134 -14.77 -3.84 8.32
CA ARG A 134 -15.49 -2.93 9.23
C ARG A 134 -14.57 -2.34 10.29
N THR A 135 -15.11 -1.43 11.11
CA THR A 135 -14.50 -1.01 12.37
C THR A 135 -15.24 -1.60 13.56
N ALA A 136 -14.55 -1.77 14.70
CA ALA A 136 -15.15 -2.34 15.90
C ALA A 136 -14.51 -1.78 17.18
N VAL A 137 -15.28 -1.81 18.26
CA VAL A 137 -14.82 -1.47 19.61
C VAL A 137 -14.93 -2.71 20.48
N SER A 138 -13.93 -2.94 21.33
CA SER A 138 -13.98 -3.99 22.35
C SER A 138 -13.60 -3.42 23.71
N SER A 139 -14.35 -3.80 24.75
CA SER A 139 -14.12 -3.32 26.11
C SER A 139 -13.84 -4.51 27.04
N PRO A 140 -12.63 -5.11 27.00
CA PRO A 140 -12.30 -6.30 27.79
C PRO A 140 -12.21 -6.01 29.29
N LEU A 141 -12.09 -4.74 29.67
CA LEU A 141 -12.12 -4.26 31.05
C LEU A 141 -13.10 -3.08 31.15
N PRO A 142 -13.78 -2.89 32.30
CA PRO A 142 -14.61 -1.72 32.52
C PRO A 142 -13.84 -0.42 32.27
N CYS A 143 -14.47 0.50 31.52
CA CYS A 143 -13.92 1.82 31.19
C CYS A 143 -12.65 1.81 30.30
N ILE A 144 -12.26 0.67 29.71
CA ILE A 144 -11.14 0.59 28.77
C ILE A 144 -11.63 0.07 27.43
N ASP A 145 -11.72 0.98 26.47
CA ASP A 145 -12.10 0.68 25.10
C ASP A 145 -10.87 0.51 24.20
N PHE A 146 -10.88 -0.54 23.40
CA PHE A 146 -9.92 -0.77 22.33
C PHE A 146 -10.62 -0.60 20.99
N TYR A 147 -9.97 0.13 20.09
CA TYR A 147 -10.51 0.48 18.78
C TYR A 147 -9.81 -0.31 17.68
N TRP A 148 -10.60 -0.91 16.81
CA TRP A 148 -10.12 -1.84 15.78
C TRP A 148 -10.60 -1.44 14.39
N VAL A 149 -9.71 -1.63 13.42
CA VAL A 149 -10.02 -1.69 11.99
C VAL A 149 -9.84 -3.13 11.56
N ILE A 150 -10.95 -3.76 11.16
CA ILE A 150 -10.99 -5.15 10.77
C ILE A 150 -10.86 -5.24 9.25
N PHE A 151 -9.87 -6.01 8.81
CA PHE A 151 -9.60 -6.35 7.43
C PHE A 151 -9.99 -7.80 7.15
N LYS A 152 -10.29 -8.11 5.90
CA LYS A 152 -10.49 -9.49 5.46
C LYS A 152 -9.19 -10.30 5.66
N PRO A 153 -9.28 -11.61 5.93
CA PRO A 153 -8.13 -12.50 6.04
C PRO A 153 -7.54 -12.84 4.66
N GLU A 154 -7.14 -11.82 3.92
CA GLU A 154 -6.59 -11.92 2.57
C GLU A 154 -5.10 -11.57 2.56
N ILE A 155 -4.37 -12.16 1.61
CA ILE A 155 -2.94 -11.94 1.42
C ILE A 155 -2.74 -10.92 0.29
N ALA A 156 -2.03 -9.84 0.60
CA ALA A 156 -1.52 -8.91 -0.39
C ALA A 156 -0.13 -9.37 -0.84
N GLN A 157 0.00 -9.65 -2.14
CA GLN A 157 1.26 -9.99 -2.80
C GLN A 157 1.85 -8.78 -3.47
N ILE A 158 3.11 -8.48 -3.14
CA ILE A 158 3.78 -7.26 -3.56
C ILE A 158 5.14 -7.65 -4.11
N TRP A 159 5.34 -7.37 -5.40
CA TRP A 159 6.60 -7.65 -6.06
C TRP A 159 7.69 -6.72 -5.53
N ILE A 160 8.87 -7.27 -5.27
CA ILE A 160 10.06 -6.54 -4.86
C ILE A 160 11.27 -6.98 -5.67
N ASP A 161 12.09 -6.01 -6.05
CA ASP A 161 13.35 -6.24 -6.76
C ASP A 161 14.46 -6.65 -5.77
N ASN A 162 14.28 -7.79 -5.11
CA ASN A 162 15.22 -8.32 -4.13
C ASN A 162 15.89 -9.59 -4.66
N LEU A 163 17.17 -9.50 -5.00
CA LEU A 163 17.97 -10.62 -5.52
C LEU A 163 18.13 -11.78 -4.53
N ALA A 164 17.90 -11.57 -3.23
CA ALA A 164 17.96 -12.63 -2.24
C ALA A 164 16.68 -13.48 -2.17
N ASP A 165 15.58 -13.01 -2.78
CA ASP A 165 14.33 -13.75 -2.88
C ASP A 165 14.13 -14.24 -4.32
N LEU A 166 14.20 -15.55 -4.51
CA LEU A 166 14.03 -16.20 -5.81
C LEU A 166 12.69 -15.85 -6.48
N TYR A 167 11.65 -15.61 -5.68
CA TYR A 167 10.31 -15.29 -6.18
C TYR A 167 10.04 -13.79 -6.23
N GLY A 168 10.90 -12.97 -5.62
CA GLY A 168 10.79 -11.51 -5.62
C GLY A 168 9.46 -10.98 -5.12
N ASN A 169 8.86 -11.57 -4.08
CA ASN A 169 7.54 -11.17 -3.59
C ASN A 169 7.47 -11.14 -2.06
N ILE A 170 6.96 -10.05 -1.52
CA ILE A 170 6.52 -9.97 -0.13
C ILE A 170 5.04 -10.36 -0.07
N ASN A 171 4.72 -11.29 0.82
CA ASN A 171 3.35 -11.67 1.17
C ASN A 171 3.02 -11.06 2.53
N LEU A 172 1.97 -10.24 2.60
CA LEU A 172 1.49 -9.65 3.86
C LEU A 172 0.01 -9.98 4.04
N LEU A 173 -0.42 -10.19 5.29
CA LEU A 173 -1.86 -10.09 5.57
C LEU A 173 -2.31 -8.65 5.33
N ALA A 174 -3.56 -8.47 4.91
CA ALA A 174 -4.13 -7.14 4.73
C ALA A 174 -3.91 -6.24 5.97
N ALA A 175 -4.17 -6.77 7.18
CA ALA A 175 -3.95 -6.01 8.41
C ALA A 175 -2.50 -5.52 8.57
N ASP A 176 -1.51 -6.35 8.23
CA ASP A 176 -0.08 -5.99 8.32
C ASP A 176 0.30 -4.93 7.28
N LEU A 177 -0.25 -5.04 6.07
CA LEU A 177 -0.06 -4.05 5.01
C LEU A 177 -0.60 -2.68 5.47
N PHE A 178 -1.83 -2.63 5.98
CA PHE A 178 -2.44 -1.38 6.43
C PHE A 178 -1.83 -0.85 7.73
N ALA A 179 -1.33 -1.72 8.63
CA ALA A 179 -0.57 -1.28 9.79
C ALA A 179 0.69 -0.49 9.39
N ARG A 180 1.38 -0.92 8.32
CA ARG A 180 2.55 -0.22 7.76
C ARG A 180 2.18 1.09 7.06
N VAL A 181 1.10 1.08 6.28
CA VAL A 181 0.73 2.21 5.41
C VAL A 181 -0.02 3.32 6.17
N PHE A 182 -1.01 2.98 7.01
CA PHE A 182 -1.87 3.95 7.71
C PHE A 182 -1.34 4.34 9.10
N ARG A 183 -0.39 3.58 9.69
CA ARG A 183 0.19 3.83 11.04
C ARG A 183 -0.88 4.03 12.14
N LEU A 184 -1.97 3.26 12.06
CA LEU A 184 -3.15 3.40 12.93
C LEU A 184 -2.83 3.38 14.44
N GLU A 185 -1.79 2.62 14.83
CA GLU A 185 -1.40 2.48 16.23
C GLU A 185 -0.97 3.80 16.88
N GLN A 186 -0.43 4.73 16.09
CA GLN A 186 -0.07 6.08 16.56
C GLN A 186 -1.30 6.89 17.02
N PHE A 187 -2.49 6.45 16.62
CA PHE A 187 -3.77 7.07 16.95
C PHE A 187 -4.62 6.20 17.89
N GLY A 188 -4.04 5.17 18.51
CA GLY A 188 -4.75 4.28 19.44
C GLY A 188 -5.70 3.29 18.76
N VAL A 189 -5.53 3.04 17.45
CA VAL A 189 -6.35 2.11 16.67
C VAL A 189 -5.49 0.97 16.14
N ARG A 190 -6.01 -0.26 16.17
CA ARG A 190 -5.26 -1.44 15.72
C ARG A 190 -5.87 -2.08 14.48
N ALA A 191 -5.04 -2.51 13.55
CA ALA A 191 -5.45 -3.31 12.40
C ALA A 191 -5.51 -4.80 12.81
N THR A 192 -6.53 -5.52 12.37
CA THR A 192 -6.61 -6.98 12.58
C THR A 192 -7.40 -7.67 11.49
N THR A 193 -7.19 -8.98 11.32
CA THR A 193 -8.04 -9.87 10.52
C THR A 193 -8.98 -10.72 11.38
N LEU A 194 -8.83 -10.66 12.70
CA LEU A 194 -9.63 -11.44 13.63
C LEU A 194 -11.05 -10.88 13.72
N LYS A 195 -12.03 -11.78 13.66
CA LYS A 195 -13.43 -11.43 13.86
C LYS A 195 -13.73 -11.43 15.35
N PHE A 196 -13.93 -10.24 15.92
CA PHE A 196 -14.52 -10.15 17.26
C PHE A 196 -16.02 -10.48 17.15
N LYS A 197 -16.50 -11.40 17.98
CA LYS A 197 -17.93 -11.61 18.17
C LYS A 197 -18.48 -10.36 18.87
N ASP A 198 -19.49 -9.71 18.28
CA ASP A 198 -20.05 -8.47 18.79
C ASP A 198 -20.50 -8.65 20.26
N MET A 199 -19.70 -8.15 21.21
CA MET A 199 -19.95 -8.34 22.65
C MET A 199 -21.21 -7.62 23.13
N ALA A 200 -21.76 -6.70 22.33
CA ALA A 200 -23.02 -6.00 22.59
C ALA A 200 -24.28 -6.89 22.44
N SER A 201 -24.13 -8.14 21.96
CA SER A 201 -25.25 -9.06 21.71
C SER A 201 -25.24 -10.31 22.59
N GLN A 202 -24.35 -10.41 23.58
CA GLN A 202 -24.37 -11.55 24.50
C GLN A 202 -25.51 -11.36 25.51
N PRO A 203 -26.50 -12.27 25.57
CA PRO A 203 -27.40 -12.33 26.72
C PRO A 203 -26.55 -12.59 27.97
N GLU A 204 -26.85 -11.90 29.07
CA GLU A 204 -26.20 -12.10 30.36
C GLU A 204 -26.11 -13.60 30.69
N GLY A 205 -24.89 -14.14 30.80
CA GLY A 205 -24.67 -15.46 31.41
C GLY A 205 -23.93 -16.53 30.60
N GLN A 206 -23.33 -16.24 29.45
CA GLN A 206 -22.46 -17.22 28.77
C GLN A 206 -20.96 -16.86 28.84
N PRO A 207 -20.08 -17.78 29.28
CA PRO A 207 -18.64 -17.52 29.32
C PRO A 207 -18.09 -17.35 27.90
N SER A 208 -17.32 -16.28 27.71
CA SER A 208 -16.59 -15.96 26.49
C SER A 208 -15.60 -17.07 26.15
N ALA A 209 -15.88 -17.83 25.08
CA ALA A 209 -14.91 -18.73 24.48
C ALA A 209 -14.05 -17.92 23.50
N TYR A 210 -12.79 -17.71 23.85
CA TYR A 210 -11.76 -17.23 22.92
C TYR A 210 -11.52 -18.30 21.84
N VAL A 211 -11.55 -17.92 20.57
CA VAL A 211 -11.07 -18.73 19.42
C VAL A 211 -10.09 -17.88 18.64
#